data_AF-A0A850NKL7-F1
#
_entry.id   AF-A0A850NKL7-F1
#
_cell.length_a   1.000
_cell.length_b   1.000
_cell.length_c   1.000
_cell.angle_alpha   90.00
_cell.angle_beta   90.00
_cell.angle_gamma   90.00
#
_symmetry.space_group_name_H-M   'P 1'
#
loop_
_entity.id
_entity.type
_entity.pdbx_description
1 polymer ?
#
loop_
_entity_poly.entity_id
_entity_poly.type
_entity_poly.pdbx_seq_one_letter_code
_entity_poly.pdbx_strand_id
1 'polypeptide(L)'
;MEVINQKAVRTDNTLLAVTHLTQLLSYVTGFGSLIVPLIIWLSSKDRVEGMNEHGKAIINFQISLILYIIISIPAILLLGLGILGLIGVGIIGFILPIVNAVKAANGESPSHFMTIRFIA
;
A
#
# COMPACT_ATOMS: atom_id res chain seq x y z
N MET A 1 14.60 -9.05 -39.47
CA MET A 1 14.48 -9.32 -38.02
C MET A 1 13.43 -8.37 -37.49
N GLU A 2 12.25 -8.88 -37.12
CA GLU A 2 11.29 -8.08 -36.36
C GLU A 2 11.95 -7.74 -35.03
N VAL A 3 12.13 -6.44 -34.78
CA VAL A 3 12.49 -5.96 -33.46
C VAL A 3 11.25 -6.15 -32.61
N ILE A 4 11.18 -7.30 -31.93
CA ILE A 4 10.13 -7.60 -30.94
C ILE A 4 10.09 -6.41 -29.98
N ASN A 5 8.97 -5.71 -29.95
CA ASN A 5 8.77 -4.54 -29.09
C ASN A 5 8.80 -5.00 -27.61
N GLN A 6 9.99 -5.00 -27.01
CA GLN A 6 10.23 -5.42 -25.62
C GLN A 6 9.62 -4.47 -24.57
N LYS A 7 8.96 -3.38 -24.99
CA LYS A 7 8.32 -2.38 -24.12
C LYS A 7 6.79 -2.43 -24.17
N ALA A 8 6.19 -3.55 -24.55
CA ALA A 8 4.76 -3.72 -24.35
C ALA A 8 4.44 -3.71 -22.84
N VAL A 9 3.66 -2.73 -22.40
CA VAL A 9 3.07 -2.72 -21.06
C VAL A 9 2.14 -3.94 -20.98
N ARG A 10 2.31 -4.77 -19.94
CA ARG A 10 1.49 -5.96 -19.74
C ARG A 10 0.44 -5.74 -18.66
N THR A 11 -0.69 -6.42 -18.78
CA THR A 11 -1.67 -6.55 -17.69
C THR A 11 -1.21 -7.66 -16.74
N ASP A 12 -1.09 -7.36 -15.45
CA ASP A 12 -0.57 -8.29 -14.43
C ASP A 12 -1.23 -8.01 -13.07
N ASN A 13 -2.53 -8.30 -12.98
CA ASN A 13 -3.34 -8.07 -11.78
C ASN A 13 -2.83 -8.85 -10.56
N THR A 14 -2.23 -10.02 -10.79
CA THR A 14 -1.59 -10.81 -9.73
C THR A 14 -0.43 -10.04 -9.10
N LEU A 15 0.44 -9.41 -9.91
CA LEU A 15 1.52 -8.60 -9.36
C LEU A 15 0.97 -7.39 -8.57
N LEU A 16 -0.08 -6.72 -9.07
CA LEU A 16 -0.74 -5.63 -8.34
C LEU A 16 -1.27 -6.10 -6.98
N ALA A 17 -1.99 -7.22 -6.96
CA ALA A 17 -2.55 -7.81 -5.75
C ALA A 17 -1.45 -8.22 -4.75
N VAL A 18 -0.40 -8.92 -5.21
CA VAL A 18 0.74 -9.31 -4.38
C VAL A 18 1.44 -8.07 -3.81
N THR A 19 1.61 -7.01 -4.60
CA THR A 19 2.21 -5.75 -4.13
C THR A 19 1.44 -5.19 -2.94
N HIS A 20 0.10 -5.19 -2.98
CA HIS A 20 -0.72 -4.82 -1.82
C HIS A 20 -0.52 -5.76 -0.64
N LEU A 21 -0.53 -7.08 -0.85
CA LEU A 21 -0.34 -8.06 0.23
C LEU A 21 1.04 -7.97 0.88
N THR A 22 2.07 -7.52 0.17
CA THR A 22 3.41 -7.37 0.74
C THR A 22 3.46 -6.35 1.89
N GLN A 23 2.47 -5.45 2.00
CA GLN A 23 2.34 -4.55 3.14
C GLN A 23 2.17 -5.32 4.47
N LEU A 24 1.58 -6.52 4.43
CA LEU A 24 1.33 -7.34 5.62
C LEU A 24 2.61 -7.99 6.18
N LEU A 25 3.74 -7.94 5.47
CA LEU A 25 5.01 -8.49 5.99
C LEU A 25 5.41 -7.88 7.33
N SER A 26 5.03 -6.62 7.60
CA SER A 26 5.35 -5.98 8.88
C SER A 26 4.78 -6.70 10.08
N TYR A 27 3.68 -7.47 9.93
CA TYR A 27 3.13 -8.26 11.04
C TYR A 27 3.98 -9.49 11.36
N VAL A 28 4.85 -9.93 10.45
CA VAL A 28 5.74 -11.08 10.64
C VAL A 28 7.16 -10.63 10.97
N THR A 29 7.68 -9.64 10.24
CA THR A 29 9.08 -9.20 10.35
C THR A 29 9.26 -7.96 11.23
N GLY A 30 8.17 -7.26 11.56
CA GLY A 30 8.20 -5.95 12.23
C GLY A 30 8.51 -4.78 11.29
N PHE A 31 8.83 -5.02 10.02
CA PHE A 31 9.16 -3.98 9.03
C PHE A 31 8.78 -4.41 7.60
N GLY A 32 9.11 -3.59 6.59
CA GLY A 32 8.96 -3.98 5.19
C GLY A 32 7.62 -3.64 4.54
N SER A 33 6.64 -3.18 5.32
CA SER A 33 5.33 -2.73 4.82
C SER A 33 5.41 -1.54 3.84
N LEU A 34 6.51 -0.77 3.88
CA LEU A 34 6.81 0.29 2.92
C LEU A 34 7.88 -0.13 1.90
N ILE A 35 8.93 -0.84 2.34
CA ILE A 35 10.12 -1.13 1.54
C ILE A 35 9.81 -2.10 0.40
N VAL A 36 9.14 -3.22 0.70
CA VAL A 36 8.87 -4.27 -0.30
C VAL A 36 7.94 -3.76 -1.40
N PRO A 37 6.79 -3.14 -1.09
CA PRO A 37 5.95 -2.54 -2.15
C PRO A 37 6.66 -1.46 -2.95
N LEU A 38 7.52 -0.65 -2.32
CA LEU A 38 8.27 0.40 -3.02
C LEU A 38 9.24 -0.17 -4.06
N ILE A 39 9.96 -1.24 -3.71
CA ILE A 39 10.86 -1.94 -4.65
C ILE A 39 10.07 -2.51 -5.82
N ILE A 40 8.94 -3.18 -5.55
CA ILE A 40 8.08 -3.74 -6.61
C ILE A 40 7.54 -2.62 -7.49
N TRP A 41 7.00 -1.55 -6.91
CA TRP A 41 6.47 -0.41 -7.65
C TRP A 41 7.53 0.22 -8.54
N LEU A 42 8.69 0.62 -8.00
CA LEU A 42 9.72 1.30 -8.78
C LEU A 42 10.32 0.44 -9.89
N SER A 43 10.39 -0.89 -9.69
CA SER A 43 10.92 -1.82 -10.70
C SER A 43 9.92 -2.16 -11.81
N SER A 44 8.62 -1.95 -11.60
CA SER A 44 7.56 -2.40 -12.52
C SER A 44 6.59 -1.30 -13.00
N LYS A 45 6.66 -0.08 -12.45
CA LYS A 45 5.74 1.03 -12.76
C LYS A 45 5.56 1.36 -14.24
N ASP A 46 6.59 1.17 -15.05
CA ASP A 46 6.59 1.48 -16.49
C ASP A 46 6.32 0.24 -17.37
N ARG A 47 6.11 -0.93 -16.74
CA ARG A 47 5.97 -2.24 -17.42
C ARG A 47 4.63 -2.92 -17.18
N VAL A 48 3.92 -2.56 -16.10
CA VAL A 48 2.65 -3.17 -15.70
C VAL A 48 1.55 -2.12 -15.67
N GLU A 49 0.46 -2.40 -16.37
CA GLU A 49 -0.73 -1.56 -16.38
C GLU A 49 -1.29 -1.38 -14.95
N GLY A 50 -1.68 -0.16 -14.58
CA GLY A 50 -2.18 0.15 -13.24
C GLY A 50 -1.11 0.20 -12.13
N MET A 51 0.10 -0.34 -12.33
CA MET A 51 1.13 -0.42 -11.28
C MET A 51 1.48 0.94 -10.68
N ASN A 52 1.50 2.00 -11.49
CA ASN A 52 1.77 3.34 -10.99
C ASN A 52 0.69 3.86 -10.03
N GLU A 53 -0.59 3.57 -10.30
CA GLU A 53 -1.70 3.96 -9.44
C GLU A 53 -1.70 3.19 -8.12
N HIS A 54 -1.60 1.87 -8.19
CA HIS A 54 -1.54 1.00 -7.01
C HIS A 54 -0.32 1.30 -6.14
N GLY A 55 0.85 1.49 -6.75
CA GLY A 55 2.07 1.85 -6.04
C GLY A 55 1.96 3.16 -5.29
N LYS A 56 1.48 4.24 -5.93
CA LYS A 56 1.22 5.52 -5.25
C LYS A 56 0.22 5.38 -4.12
N ALA A 57 -0.86 4.62 -4.31
CA ALA A 57 -1.87 4.39 -3.29
C ALA A 57 -1.28 3.70 -2.05
N ILE A 58 -0.41 2.69 -2.24
CA ILE A 58 0.30 2.00 -1.16
C ILE A 58 1.19 2.97 -0.40
N ILE A 59 2.05 3.74 -1.09
CA ILE A 59 2.97 4.65 -0.42
C ILE A 59 2.21 5.74 0.36
N ASN A 60 1.17 6.31 -0.24
CA ASN A 60 0.31 7.27 0.44
C ASN A 60 -0.34 6.68 1.70
N PHE A 61 -0.84 5.45 1.62
CA PHE A 61 -1.46 4.76 2.76
C PHE A 61 -0.45 4.46 3.86
N GLN A 62 0.73 3.94 3.53
CA GLN A 62 1.78 3.64 4.50
C GLN A 62 2.27 4.90 5.23
N ILE A 63 2.46 6.01 4.51
CA ILE A 63 2.81 7.30 5.15
C ILE A 63 1.65 7.79 6.04
N SER A 64 0.40 7.60 5.62
CA SER A 64 -0.78 7.95 6.43
C SER A 64 -0.80 7.17 7.75
N LEU A 65 -0.59 5.85 7.71
CA LEU A 65 -0.52 5.01 8.91
C LEU A 65 0.61 5.46 9.85
N ILE A 66 1.80 5.77 9.32
CA ILE A 66 2.93 6.28 10.11
C ILE A 66 2.55 7.58 10.82
N LEU A 67 1.90 8.52 10.11
CA LEU A 67 1.45 9.77 10.71
C LEU A 67 0.38 9.53 11.79
N TYR A 68 -0.56 8.62 11.56
CA TYR A 68 -1.57 8.26 12.56
C TYR A 68 -0.94 7.65 13.81
N ILE A 69 0.10 6.83 13.67
CA ILE A 69 0.88 6.31 14.81
C ILE A 69 1.57 7.45 15.56
N ILE A 70 2.29 8.32 14.84
CA ILE A 70 3.02 9.45 15.43
C ILE A 70 2.08 10.37 16.22
N ILE A 71 0.88 10.65 15.70
CA ILE A 71 -0.12 11.49 16.38
C ILE A 71 -0.76 10.73 17.55
N SER A 72 -0.99 9.43 17.41
CA SER A 72 -1.63 8.62 18.45
C SER A 72 -0.78 8.49 19.71
N ILE A 73 0.56 8.40 19.59
CA ILE A 73 1.46 8.27 20.76
C ILE A 73 1.30 9.41 21.78
N PRO A 74 1.45 10.70 21.44
CA PRO A 74 1.24 11.79 22.40
C PRO A 74 -0.23 11.90 22.82
N ALA A 75 -1.18 11.52 21.96
CA ALA A 75 -2.61 11.48 22.31
C ALA A 75 -2.93 10.42 23.39
N ILE A 76 -2.03 9.51 23.73
CA ILE A 76 -2.19 8.63 24.90
C ILE A 76 -2.31 9.45 26.19
N LEU A 77 -1.61 10.59 26.27
CA LEU A 77 -1.69 11.49 27.44
C LEU A 77 -3.06 12.16 27.58
N LEU A 78 -3.89 12.15 26.52
CA LEU A 78 -5.25 12.64 26.52
C LEU A 78 -6.23 11.53 26.97
N LEU A 79 -6.08 11.10 28.22
CA LEU A 79 -6.93 10.06 28.85
C LEU A 79 -6.96 8.73 28.07
N GLY A 80 -5.84 8.34 27.45
CA GLY A 80 -5.73 7.09 26.71
C GLY A 80 -6.31 7.11 25.30
N LEU A 81 -6.77 8.26 24.78
CA LEU A 81 -7.35 8.40 23.43
C LEU A 81 -6.42 7.82 22.34
N GLY A 82 -5.11 8.02 22.48
CA GLY A 82 -4.10 7.47 21.59
C GLY A 82 -4.14 5.95 21.43
N ILE A 83 -4.57 5.21 22.46
CA ILE A 83 -4.68 3.75 22.40
C ILE A 83 -5.76 3.34 21.39
N LEU A 84 -6.89 4.04 21.38
CA LEU A 84 -7.96 3.80 20.39
C LEU A 84 -7.45 4.08 18.96
N GLY A 85 -6.64 5.14 18.79
CA GLY A 85 -5.98 5.46 17.52
C GLY A 85 -5.06 4.34 17.05
N LEU A 86 -4.19 3.82 17.93
CA LEU A 86 -3.28 2.72 17.61
C LEU A 86 -4.02 1.41 17.27
N ILE A 87 -5.11 1.10 17.97
CA ILE A 87 -5.98 -0.05 17.64
C ILE A 87 -6.58 0.14 16.24
N GLY A 88 -7.10 1.34 15.95
CA GLY A 88 -7.60 1.70 14.62
C GLY A 88 -6.56 1.49 13.54
N VAL A 89 -5.36 2.04 13.70
CA VAL A 89 -4.24 1.83 12.77
C VAL A 89 -3.96 0.34 12.55
N GLY A 90 -3.94 -0.47 13.62
CA GLY A 90 -3.70 -1.91 13.51
C GLY A 90 -4.77 -2.62 12.67
N ILE A 91 -6.04 -2.27 12.87
CA ILE A 91 -7.18 -2.85 12.13
C ILE A 91 -7.13 -2.42 10.65
N ILE A 92 -7.02 -1.11 10.40
CA ILE A 92 -7.05 -0.57 9.03
C ILE A 92 -5.80 -0.97 8.24
N GLY A 93 -4.62 -0.95 8.88
CA GLY A 93 -3.36 -1.42 8.31
C GLY A 93 -3.36 -2.91 7.95
N PHE A 94 -4.23 -3.72 8.56
CA PHE A 94 -4.40 -5.12 8.22
C PHE A 94 -5.45 -5.32 7.13
N ILE A 95 -6.62 -4.67 7.25
CA ILE A 95 -7.76 -4.89 6.36
C ILE A 95 -7.54 -4.27 4.99
N LEU A 96 -7.06 -3.02 4.89
CA LEU A 96 -6.99 -2.34 3.60
C LEU A 96 -6.03 -2.96 2.59
N PRO A 97 -4.84 -3.46 2.97
CA PRO A 97 -4.01 -4.24 2.05
C PRO A 97 -4.73 -5.44 1.45
N ILE A 98 -5.55 -6.16 2.24
CA ILE A 98 -6.34 -7.31 1.76
C ILE A 98 -7.43 -6.85 0.80
N VAL A 99 -8.21 -5.83 1.18
CA VAL A 99 -9.28 -5.28 0.33
C VAL A 99 -8.70 -4.78 -1.00
N ASN A 100 -7.60 -4.03 -0.96
CA ASN A 100 -6.98 -3.50 -2.17
C ASN A 100 -6.31 -4.59 -3.02
N ALA A 101 -5.84 -5.68 -2.41
CA ALA A 101 -5.37 -6.84 -3.17
C ALA A 101 -6.51 -7.54 -3.92
N VAL A 102 -7.67 -7.72 -3.29
CA VAL A 102 -8.86 -8.30 -3.95
C VAL A 102 -9.34 -7.40 -5.09
N LYS A 103 -9.41 -6.08 -4.86
CA LYS A 103 -9.73 -5.10 -5.91
C LYS A 103 -8.76 -5.17 -7.08
N ALA A 104 -7.46 -5.17 -6.81
CA ALA A 104 -6.43 -5.28 -7.83
C ALA A 104 -6.57 -6.59 -8.64
N ALA A 105 -6.85 -7.71 -7.99
CA ALA A 105 -7.10 -8.99 -8.66
C ALA A 105 -8.30 -8.91 -9.64
N ASN A 106 -9.34 -8.17 -9.27
CA ASN A 106 -10.52 -7.91 -10.12
C ASN A 106 -10.32 -6.80 -11.17
N GLY A 107 -9.14 -6.17 -11.24
CA GLY A 107 -8.87 -5.06 -12.16
C GLY A 107 -9.48 -3.72 -11.71
N GLU A 108 -9.82 -3.58 -10.43
CA GLU A 108 -10.37 -2.35 -9.85
C GLU A 108 -9.29 -1.45 -9.24
N SER A 109 -9.51 -0.13 -9.30
CA SER A 109 -8.69 0.87 -8.61
C SER A 109 -8.64 0.66 -7.08
N PRO A 110 -7.51 1.00 -6.43
CA PRO A 110 -7.36 0.84 -4.99
C PRO A 110 -8.30 1.76 -4.21
N SER A 111 -8.78 1.28 -3.05
CA SER A 111 -9.45 2.11 -2.06
C SER A 111 -8.47 3.11 -1.44
N HIS A 112 -8.96 4.33 -1.22
CA HIS A 112 -8.23 5.40 -0.53
C HIS A 112 -8.81 5.72 0.85
N PHE A 113 -9.54 4.78 1.45
CA PHE A 113 -10.14 4.95 2.77
C PHE A 113 -9.05 5.29 3.82
N MET A 114 -9.19 6.44 4.48
CA MET A 114 -8.19 6.98 5.42
C MET A 114 -6.75 7.03 4.87
N THR A 115 -6.64 7.32 3.57
CA THR A 115 -5.36 7.58 2.92
C THR A 115 -5.24 9.06 2.61
N ILE A 116 -4.22 9.71 3.16
CA ILE A 116 -3.81 11.06 2.81
C ILE A 116 -2.97 10.99 1.52
N ARG A 117 -3.28 11.81 0.52
CA ARG A 117 -2.57 11.84 -0.77
C ARG A 117 -1.35 12.76 -0.69
N PHE A 118 -0.15 12.18 -0.62
CA PHE A 118 1.13 12.90 -0.66
C PHE A 118 1.70 12.95 -2.08
N ILE A 119 1.57 11.86 -2.81
CA ILE A 119 1.98 11.72 -4.21
C ILE A 119 0.72 11.77 -5.07
N ALA A 120 0.68 12.76 -5.98
CA ALA A 120 -0.34 12.91 -7.03
C ALA A 120 0.00 12.04 -8.24
#